data_AF-A0A848LVE0-F1
#
_entry.id   AF-A0A848LVE0-F1
#
_cell.length_a   1.000
_cell.length_b   1.000
_cell.length_c   1.000
_cell.angle_alpha   90.00
_cell.angle_beta   90.00
_cell.angle_gamma   90.00
#
_symmetry.space_group_name_H-M   'P 1'
#
loop_
_entity.id
_entity.type
_entity.pdbx_description
1 polymer ?
#
loop_
_entity_poly.entity_id
_entity_poly.type
_entity_poly.pdbx_seq_one_letter_code
_entity_poly.pdbx_strand_id
1 'polypeptide(L)'
;MKAGGRWMRQNRAFKEALSSFIATVFPTDTLLRALREMERHQVRMLGVVGEGGGLLGLVSESHILAAWGADPLAPVSEVMARVKPPPRERPRLRNLLPRLRRKGRSVPPGRG
;
A
#
# COMPACT_ATOMS: atom_id res chain seq x y z
N MET A 1 10.95 29.24 -0.86
CA MET A 1 11.22 28.23 -1.92
C MET A 1 10.29 27.04 -1.69
N LYS A 2 9.44 26.69 -2.67
CA LYS A 2 8.32 25.74 -2.55
C LYS A 2 8.76 24.31 -2.90
N ALA A 3 8.59 23.36 -2.00
CA ALA A 3 8.67 21.92 -2.32
C ALA A 3 7.79 21.08 -1.37
N GLY A 4 6.50 21.42 -1.23
CA GLY A 4 5.58 20.68 -0.33
C GLY A 4 4.27 20.20 -0.94
N GLY A 5 3.94 20.62 -2.17
CA GLY A 5 2.58 20.45 -2.72
C GLY A 5 2.38 19.27 -3.68
N ARG A 6 3.44 18.59 -4.13
CA ARG A 6 3.35 17.57 -5.19
C ARG A 6 3.20 16.14 -4.67
N TRP A 7 3.58 15.88 -3.43
CA TRP A 7 3.62 14.52 -2.85
C TRP A 7 2.26 14.02 -2.33
N MET A 8 1.32 14.90 -2.01
CA MET A 8 0.05 14.50 -1.39
C MET A 8 -1.00 13.99 -2.40
N ARG A 9 -0.98 14.46 -3.66
CA ARG A 9 -1.90 13.99 -4.71
C ARG A 9 -1.52 12.62 -5.29
N GLN A 10 -0.23 12.28 -5.30
CA GLN A 10 0.23 11.00 -5.85
C GLN A 10 -0.17 9.81 -4.99
N ASN A 11 -0.27 9.99 -3.66
CA ASN A 11 -0.59 8.90 -2.74
C ASN A 11 -2.06 8.43 -2.85
N ARG A 12 -2.99 9.31 -3.20
CA ARG A 12 -4.41 8.94 -3.40
C ARG A 12 -4.60 8.22 -4.73
N ALA A 13 -4.01 8.75 -5.80
CA ALA A 13 -4.03 8.09 -7.11
C ALA A 13 -3.32 6.73 -7.07
N PHE A 14 -2.25 6.58 -6.28
CA PHE A 14 -1.58 5.30 -6.08
C PHE A 14 -2.40 4.32 -5.24
N LYS A 15 -3.06 4.79 -4.17
CA LYS A 15 -4.00 3.96 -3.39
C LYS A 15 -5.27 3.57 -4.17
N GLU A 16 -5.80 4.48 -4.98
CA GLU A 16 -6.92 4.21 -5.90
C GLU A 16 -6.47 3.29 -7.04
N ALA A 17 -5.24 3.43 -7.56
CA ALA A 17 -4.65 2.49 -8.50
C ALA A 17 -4.40 1.11 -7.87
N LEU A 18 -4.00 1.05 -6.60
CA LEU A 18 -3.93 -0.20 -5.81
C LEU A 18 -5.30 -0.84 -5.61
N SER A 19 -6.34 -0.03 -5.42
CA SER A 19 -7.73 -0.49 -5.41
C SER A 19 -8.25 -0.86 -6.82
N SER A 20 -7.48 -0.56 -7.87
CA SER A 20 -7.80 -0.82 -9.27
C SER A 20 -6.88 -1.87 -9.93
N PHE A 21 -5.84 -2.37 -9.24
CA PHE A 21 -5.11 -3.55 -9.69
C PHE A 21 -6.02 -4.75 -9.44
N ILE A 22 -6.66 -5.22 -10.51
CA ILE A 22 -7.62 -6.33 -10.49
C ILE A 22 -6.98 -7.64 -9.95
N ALA A 23 -5.64 -7.73 -9.92
CA ALA A 23 -4.91 -8.88 -9.39
C ALA A 23 -3.58 -8.50 -8.73
N THR A 24 -3.27 -9.21 -7.65
CA THR A 24 -2.04 -9.08 -6.85
C THR A 24 -1.48 -10.45 -6.49
N VAL A 25 -0.16 -10.52 -6.28
CA VAL A 25 0.57 -11.73 -5.85
C VAL A 25 1.49 -11.42 -4.68
N PHE A 26 1.96 -12.47 -4.00
CA PHE A 26 2.96 -12.36 -2.94
C PHE A 26 4.39 -12.41 -3.48
N PRO A 27 5.38 -11.84 -2.78
CA PRO A 27 6.79 -11.88 -3.19
C PRO A 27 7.35 -13.31 -3.28
N THR A 28 6.76 -14.25 -2.54
CA THR A 28 7.11 -15.67 -2.49
C THR A 28 6.35 -16.52 -3.50
N ASP A 29 5.37 -15.95 -4.21
CA ASP A 29 4.68 -16.66 -5.28
C ASP A 29 5.63 -16.93 -6.45
N THR A 30 5.41 -18.03 -7.14
CA THR A 30 6.23 -18.42 -8.29
C THR A 30 5.91 -17.60 -9.53
N LEU A 31 6.87 -17.48 -10.45
CA LEU A 31 6.64 -16.86 -11.76
C LEU A 31 5.48 -17.53 -12.52
N LEU A 32 5.40 -18.87 -12.47
CA LEU A 32 4.29 -19.64 -13.04
C LEU A 32 2.94 -19.23 -12.45
N ARG A 33 2.84 -19.08 -11.13
CA ARG A 33 1.61 -18.65 -10.46
C ARG A 33 1.25 -17.23 -10.88
N ALA A 34 2.23 -16.32 -10.95
CA ALA A 34 2.01 -14.95 -11.38
C ALA A 34 1.51 -14.89 -12.84
N LEU A 35 2.08 -15.68 -13.75
CA LEU A 35 1.63 -15.74 -15.14
C LEU A 35 0.19 -16.28 -15.27
N ARG A 36 -0.14 -17.33 -14.51
CA ARG A 36 -1.52 -17.85 -14.44
C ARG A 36 -2.49 -16.80 -13.92
N GLU A 37 -2.09 -16.00 -12.94
CA GLU A 37 -2.94 -14.95 -12.41
C GLU A 37 -3.12 -13.80 -13.42
N MET A 38 -2.08 -13.46 -14.18
CA MET A 38 -2.17 -12.55 -15.32
C MET A 38 -3.19 -13.04 -16.36
N GLU A 39 -3.12 -14.32 -16.76
CA GLU A 39 -4.07 -14.93 -17.70
C GLU A 39 -5.49 -14.94 -17.14
N ARG A 40 -5.69 -15.39 -15.90
CA ARG A 40 -7.02 -15.46 -15.27
C ARG A 40 -7.71 -14.11 -15.21
N HIS A 41 -6.95 -13.05 -14.94
CA HIS A 41 -7.47 -11.70 -14.81
C HIS A 41 -7.37 -10.87 -16.11
N GLN A 42 -6.83 -11.45 -17.18
CA GLN A 42 -6.57 -10.79 -18.47
C GLN A 42 -5.77 -9.48 -18.31
N VAL A 43 -4.78 -9.51 -17.42
CA VAL A 43 -3.88 -8.38 -17.13
C VAL A 43 -2.44 -8.77 -17.44
N ARG A 44 -1.61 -7.81 -17.83
CA ARG A 44 -0.17 -8.04 -18.08
C ARG A 44 0.74 -7.53 -16.97
N MET A 45 0.15 -7.07 -15.87
CA MET A 45 0.84 -6.50 -14.73
C MET A 45 0.12 -6.84 -13.43
N LEU A 46 0.89 -7.21 -12.42
CA LEU A 46 0.41 -7.53 -11.08
C LEU A 46 1.11 -6.65 -10.04
N GLY A 47 0.36 -6.29 -9.01
CA GLY A 47 0.93 -5.72 -7.78
C GLY A 47 1.52 -6.81 -6.90
N VAL A 48 2.73 -6.60 -6.39
CA VAL A 48 3.35 -7.51 -5.42
C VAL A 48 3.13 -6.95 -4.02
N VAL A 49 2.34 -7.65 -3.20
CA VAL A 49 1.96 -7.21 -1.85
C VAL A 49 2.60 -8.10 -0.79
N GLY A 50 3.07 -7.50 0.30
CA GLY A 50 3.55 -8.23 1.47
C GLY A 50 2.40 -8.64 2.39
N GLU A 51 2.68 -9.50 3.37
CA GLU A 51 1.68 -10.01 4.33
C GLU A 51 0.90 -8.90 5.06
N GLY A 52 1.51 -7.73 5.27
CA GLY A 52 0.86 -6.57 5.88
C GLY A 52 -0.02 -5.74 4.92
N GLY A 53 -0.32 -6.24 3.72
CA GLY A 53 -1.10 -5.54 2.69
C GLY A 53 -0.36 -4.35 2.03
N GLY A 54 0.93 -4.19 2.32
CA GLY A 54 1.75 -3.14 1.74
C GLY A 54 2.25 -3.54 0.35
N LEU A 55 2.12 -2.65 -0.63
CA LEU A 55 2.74 -2.84 -1.94
C LEU A 55 4.27 -2.80 -1.81
N LEU A 56 4.92 -3.88 -2.23
CA LEU A 56 6.37 -4.04 -2.26
C LEU A 56 6.95 -3.73 -3.65
N GLY A 57 6.19 -4.00 -4.70
CA GLY A 57 6.65 -3.85 -6.08
C GLY A 57 5.59 -4.12 -7.13
N LEU A 58 6.01 -4.07 -8.39
CA LEU A 58 5.21 -4.41 -9.56
C LEU A 58 5.93 -5.47 -10.37
N VAL A 59 5.18 -6.42 -10.93
CA VAL A 59 5.72 -7.41 -11.86
C VAL A 59 4.88 -7.40 -13.14
N SER A 60 5.56 -7.33 -14.30
CA SER A 60 4.93 -7.43 -15.61
C SER A 60 5.23 -8.77 -16.26
N GLU A 61 4.44 -9.13 -17.26
CA GLU A 61 4.67 -10.31 -18.10
C GLU A 61 6.10 -10.33 -18.68
N SER A 62 6.62 -9.17 -19.11
CA SER A 62 7.99 -9.06 -19.61
C SER A 62 9.07 -9.38 -18.56
N HIS A 63 8.86 -9.02 -17.28
CA HIS A 63 9.78 -9.41 -16.20
C HIS A 63 9.78 -10.92 -16.01
N ILE A 64 8.59 -11.53 -16.07
CA ILE A 64 8.42 -12.99 -15.95
C ILE A 64 9.11 -13.70 -17.12
N LEU A 65 8.83 -13.31 -18.35
CA LEU A 65 9.39 -13.93 -19.55
C LEU A 65 10.92 -13.81 -19.62
N ALA A 66 11.49 -12.71 -19.14
CA ALA A 66 12.94 -12.53 -19.08
C ALA A 66 13.63 -13.54 -18.15
N ALA A 67 12.96 -13.98 -17.09
CA ALA A 67 13.50 -14.97 -16.13
C ALA A 67 12.98 -16.40 -16.35
N TRP A 68 11.95 -16.56 -17.19
CA TRP A 68 11.24 -17.83 -17.39
C TRP A 68 12.14 -18.98 -17.84
N GLY A 69 13.12 -18.68 -18.71
CA GLY A 69 14.06 -19.68 -19.21
C GLY A 69 15.03 -20.21 -18.15
N ALA A 70 15.22 -19.48 -17.04
CA ALA A 70 16.08 -19.91 -15.95
C ALA A 70 15.34 -20.80 -14.95
N ASP A 71 14.20 -20.33 -14.41
CA ASP A 71 13.37 -21.11 -13.49
C ASP A 71 11.93 -20.55 -13.40
N PRO A 72 10.92 -21.26 -13.94
CA PRO A 72 9.51 -20.88 -13.81
C PRO A 72 8.98 -20.92 -12.36
N LEU A 73 9.67 -21.59 -11.46
CA LEU A 73 9.33 -21.69 -10.04
C LEU A 73 10.04 -20.65 -9.18
N ALA A 74 10.89 -19.81 -9.76
CA ALA A 74 11.54 -18.72 -9.06
C ALA A 74 10.51 -17.77 -8.41
N PRO A 75 10.83 -17.18 -7.26
CA PRO A 75 9.94 -16.24 -6.60
C PRO A 75 9.85 -14.92 -7.35
N VAL A 76 8.65 -14.34 -7.40
CA VAL A 76 8.37 -13.04 -8.05
C VAL A 76 9.27 -11.92 -7.51
N SER A 77 9.67 -11.98 -6.24
CA SER A 77 10.55 -10.98 -5.62
C SER A 77 11.92 -10.82 -6.26
N GLU A 78 12.40 -11.81 -7.02
CA GLU A 78 13.67 -11.76 -7.74
C GLU A 78 13.60 -10.91 -9.01
N VAL A 79 12.43 -10.82 -9.64
CA VAL A 79 12.26 -10.16 -10.94
C VAL A 79 11.42 -8.89 -10.88
N MET A 80 10.72 -8.65 -9.76
CA MET A 80 9.83 -7.49 -9.62
C MET A 80 10.60 -6.16 -9.60
N ALA A 81 9.94 -5.12 -10.12
CA ALA A 81 10.38 -3.74 -9.93
C ALA A 81 9.99 -3.28 -8.51
N ARG A 82 10.99 -3.07 -7.65
CA ARG A 82 10.77 -2.63 -6.26
C ARG A 82 10.28 -1.19 -6.20
N VAL A 83 9.20 -0.97 -5.47
CA VAL A 83 8.75 0.37 -5.10
C VAL A 83 9.35 0.70 -3.74
N LYS A 84 10.06 1.84 -3.62
CA LYS A 84 10.49 2.32 -2.29
C LYS A 84 9.23 2.53 -1.44
N PRO A 85 9.12 1.92 -0.25
CA PRO A 85 7.93 2.13 0.56
C PRO A 85 7.81 3.63 0.86
N PRO A 86 6.62 4.25 0.71
CA PRO A 86 6.43 5.59 1.23
C PRO A 86 6.79 5.56 2.72
N PRO A 87 7.48 6.58 3.25
CA PRO A 87 7.82 6.62 4.67
C PRO A 87 6.53 6.39 5.45
N ARG A 88 6.48 5.29 6.22
CA ARG A 88 5.30 4.88 6.96
C ARG A 88 4.81 6.08 7.75
N GLU A 89 3.65 6.64 7.40
CA GLU A 89 2.97 7.59 8.27
C GLU A 89 2.66 6.83 9.56
N ARG A 90 3.49 7.06 10.59
CA ARG A 90 3.21 6.61 11.96
C ARG A 90 1.77 7.03 12.26
N PRO A 91 0.91 6.16 12.83
CA PRO A 91 -0.41 6.58 13.24
C PRO A 91 -0.23 7.78 14.18
N ARG A 92 -0.61 8.97 13.72
CA ARG A 92 -0.73 10.16 14.59
C ARG A 92 -1.98 10.00 15.43
N LEU A 93 -2.01 8.95 16.25
CA LEU A 93 -3.09 8.65 17.20
C LEU A 93 -2.48 8.55 18.60
N ARG A 94 -1.79 9.61 19.02
CA ARG A 94 -1.44 9.74 20.45
C ARG A 94 -1.73 11.09 21.09
N ASN A 95 -2.16 12.11 20.32
CA ASN A 95 -2.34 13.47 20.87
C ASN A 95 -3.72 14.11 20.61
N LEU A 96 -4.75 13.35 20.21
CA LEU A 96 -6.11 13.87 20.17
C LEU A 96 -6.92 13.29 21.33
N LEU A 97 -6.99 14.10 22.40
CA LEU A 97 -7.80 14.00 23.64
C LEU A 97 -7.00 13.51 24.87
N PRO A 98 -6.86 14.39 25.88
CA PRO A 98 -8.01 14.69 26.74
C PRO A 98 -8.26 16.20 26.88
N ARG A 99 -9.28 16.71 26.20
CA ARG A 99 -9.95 17.96 26.60
C ARG A 99 -11.42 17.79 27.02
N LEU A 100 -11.87 16.56 27.22
CA LEU A 100 -13.13 16.28 27.91
C LEU A 100 -12.91 16.24 29.42
N ARG A 101 -12.50 17.38 30.00
CA ARG A 101 -12.66 17.61 31.44
C ARG A 101 -12.80 19.09 31.75
N ARG A 102 -13.87 19.71 31.21
CA ARG A 102 -14.41 20.94 31.79
C ARG A 102 -15.89 21.11 31.46
N LYS A 103 -16.75 20.52 32.29
CA LYS A 103 -18.04 21.14 32.65
C LYS A 103 -18.48 20.64 34.02
N GLY A 104 -17.67 20.93 35.04
CA GLY A 104 -18.15 21.02 36.41
C GLY A 104 -19.04 22.26 36.49
N ARG A 105 -20.32 22.01 36.75
CA ARG A 105 -21.43 22.96 36.87
C ARG A 105 -21.12 23.93 38.02
N SER A 106 -20.87 25.20 37.73
CA SER A 106 -20.91 26.27 38.73
C SER A 106 -22.38 26.56 39.07
N VAL A 107 -22.81 26.19 40.26
CA VAL A 107 -24.07 26.66 40.86
C VAL A 107 -23.78 28.04 41.46
N PRO A 108 -24.49 29.11 41.07
CA PRO A 108 -24.34 30.40 41.74
C PRO A 108 -25.03 30.36 43.12
N PRO A 109 -24.44 30.94 44.19
CA PRO A 109 -25.20 31.20 45.40
C PRO A 109 -26.20 32.33 45.15
N GLY A 110 -27.49 31.98 45.17
CA GLY A 110 -28.58 32.94 45.26
C GLY A 110 -28.64 33.52 46.68
N ARG A 111 -28.86 34.83 46.78
CA ARG A 111 -29.10 35.57 48.02
C ARG A 111 -30.42 35.13 48.67
N GLY A 112 -30.39 34.97 49.98
CA GLY A 112 -31.53 34.84 50.89
C GLY A 112 -31.00 34.96 52.30
#